data_AF-A0A2S8V2X7-F1
#
_entry.id   AF-A0A2S8V2X7-F1
#
_cell.length_a   1.000
_cell.length_b   1.000
_cell.length_c   1.000
_cell.angle_alpha   90.00
_cell.angle_beta   90.00
_cell.angle_gamma   90.00
#
_symmetry.space_group_name_H-M   'P 1'
#
loop_
_entity.id
_entity.type
_entity.pdbx_description
1 polymer ?
#
loop_
_entity_poly.entity_id
_entity_poly.type
_entity_poly.pdbx_seq_one_letter_code
_entity_poly.pdbx_strand_id
1 'polypeptide(L)'
;MTAWYSTTDQERLTGAWEDVPIEDDETCGFLLETARIQVLAYAPASATLGSAVEDALARFGVSQHLDAVLALLDAEPTDPPFNYVFAQLRQAQNLWNAGRVTSTGEMGDGQFTFTPRPLDKTIRGIIRPTDGKPDVY
;
A
#
# COMPACT_ATOMS: atom_id res chain seq x y z
N MET A 1 4.24 1.61 -12.99
CA MET A 1 4.51 0.60 -11.94
C MET A 1 3.40 0.58 -10.92
N THR A 2 2.34 -0.15 -11.26
CA THR A 2 1.12 -0.30 -10.47
C THR A 2 1.07 -1.65 -9.77
N ALA A 3 1.97 -2.59 -10.05
CA ALA A 3 1.96 -3.90 -9.40
C ALA A 3 2.26 -3.82 -7.88
N TRP A 4 1.70 -4.74 -7.10
CA TRP A 4 2.07 -4.91 -5.69
C TRP A 4 3.57 -5.18 -5.51
N TYR A 5 4.13 -4.81 -4.36
CA TYR A 5 5.48 -5.24 -4.00
C TYR A 5 5.46 -6.73 -3.63
N SER A 6 6.47 -7.46 -4.09
CA SER A 6 6.69 -8.88 -3.82
C SER A 6 8.18 -9.16 -3.72
N THR A 7 8.55 -10.30 -3.14
CA THR A 7 9.94 -10.72 -3.03
C THR A 7 10.59 -11.11 -4.36
N THR A 8 9.78 -11.39 -5.39
CA THR A 8 10.26 -11.71 -6.74
C THR A 8 10.95 -10.51 -7.42
N ASP A 9 10.61 -9.28 -7.03
CA ASP A 9 11.14 -8.04 -7.61
C ASP A 9 12.02 -7.30 -6.58
N GLN A 10 13.19 -7.90 -6.30
CA GLN A 10 14.10 -7.41 -5.27
C GLN A 10 14.71 -6.04 -5.60
N GLU A 11 14.98 -5.75 -6.88
CA GLU A 11 15.54 -4.46 -7.31
C GLU A 11 14.58 -3.30 -6.99
N ARG A 12 13.30 -3.46 -7.36
CA ARG A 12 12.27 -2.47 -7.05
C ARG A 12 12.03 -2.35 -5.54
N LEU A 13 12.07 -3.47 -4.81
CA LEU A 13 11.82 -3.50 -3.39
C LEU A 13 12.95 -2.80 -2.61
N THR A 14 14.21 -3.15 -2.87
CA THR A 14 15.38 -2.53 -2.24
C THR A 14 15.54 -1.04 -2.61
N GLY A 15 15.16 -0.65 -3.84
CA GLY A 15 15.12 0.75 -4.23
C GLY A 15 14.04 1.58 -3.50
N ALA A 16 12.97 0.94 -3.00
CA ALA A 16 11.88 1.60 -2.31
C ALA A 16 11.93 1.47 -0.77
N TRP A 17 12.68 0.49 -0.27
CA TRP A 17 12.86 0.19 1.15
C TRP A 17 14.30 -0.26 1.41
N GLU A 18 15.10 0.64 1.98
CA GLU A 18 16.54 0.43 2.24
C GLU A 18 16.81 -0.70 3.26
N ASP A 19 16.08 -0.72 4.39
CA ASP A 19 16.25 -1.70 5.48
C ASP A 19 15.38 -2.96 5.32
N VAL A 20 15.09 -3.37 4.09
CA VAL A 20 14.24 -4.55 3.83
C VAL A 20 14.94 -5.84 4.27
N PRO A 21 14.25 -6.78 4.94
CA PRO A 21 14.85 -8.07 5.34
C PRO A 21 14.94 -9.04 4.15
N ILE A 22 15.75 -8.72 3.13
CA ILE A 22 15.95 -9.62 1.97
C ILE A 22 16.69 -10.92 2.32
N GLU A 23 17.37 -10.96 3.47
CA GLU A 23 18.05 -12.17 3.96
C GLU A 23 17.05 -13.25 4.41
N ASP A 24 15.81 -12.84 4.73
CA ASP A 24 14.71 -13.72 5.13
C ASP A 24 13.51 -13.49 4.20
N ASP A 25 13.53 -14.18 3.06
CA ASP A 25 12.50 -14.09 2.02
C ASP A 25 11.11 -14.48 2.54
N GLU A 26 11.04 -15.44 3.46
CA GLU A 26 9.78 -15.90 4.06
C GLU A 26 9.16 -14.80 4.93
N THR A 27 9.96 -14.18 5.81
CA THR A 27 9.51 -13.05 6.62
C THR A 27 9.13 -11.86 5.74
N CYS A 28 9.94 -11.52 4.73
CA CYS A 28 9.66 -10.41 3.81
C CYS A 28 8.34 -10.63 3.04
N GLY A 29 8.15 -11.83 2.48
CA GLY A 29 6.92 -12.21 1.79
C GLY A 29 5.70 -12.16 2.71
N PHE A 30 5.82 -12.69 3.92
CA PHE A 30 4.75 -12.65 4.92
C PHE A 30 4.34 -11.22 5.30
N LEU A 31 5.32 -10.32 5.48
CA LEU A 31 5.08 -8.90 5.78
C LEU A 31 4.33 -8.20 4.65
N LEU A 32 4.80 -8.36 3.41
CA LEU A 32 4.20 -7.74 2.23
C LEU A 32 2.78 -8.25 1.98
N GLU A 33 2.54 -9.55 2.19
CA GLU A 33 1.23 -10.16 2.04
C GLU A 33 0.26 -9.70 3.14
N THR A 34 0.70 -9.71 4.40
CA THR A 34 -0.09 -9.23 5.53
C THR A 34 -0.47 -7.77 5.34
N ALA A 35 0.47 -6.93 4.91
CA ALA A 35 0.23 -5.53 4.60
C ALA A 35 -0.82 -5.38 3.48
N ARG A 36 -0.71 -6.16 2.41
CA ARG A 36 -1.68 -6.15 1.29
C ARG A 36 -3.08 -6.48 1.77
N ILE A 37 -3.24 -7.55 2.55
CA ILE A 37 -4.53 -7.97 3.11
C ILE A 37 -5.12 -6.86 3.98
N GLN A 38 -4.32 -6.23 4.84
CA GLN A 38 -4.80 -5.15 5.71
C GLN A 38 -5.21 -3.90 4.94
N VAL A 39 -4.49 -3.54 3.87
CA VAL A 39 -4.84 -2.43 2.99
C VAL A 39 -6.17 -2.71 2.29
N LEU A 40 -6.32 -3.91 1.69
CA LEU A 40 -7.55 -4.30 0.98
C LEU A 40 -8.75 -4.42 1.93
N ALA A 41 -8.55 -4.92 3.15
CA ALA A 41 -9.61 -5.01 4.15
C ALA A 41 -10.14 -3.63 4.60
N TYR A 42 -9.30 -2.60 4.52
CA TYR A 42 -9.68 -1.22 4.84
C TYR A 42 -10.13 -0.41 3.62
N ALA A 43 -9.75 -0.82 2.42
CA ALA A 43 -10.00 -0.07 1.19
C ALA A 43 -11.51 0.08 0.91
N PRO A 44 -11.95 1.25 0.38
CA PRO A 44 -13.29 1.40 -0.16
C PRO A 44 -13.51 0.53 -1.40
N ALA A 45 -14.76 0.43 -1.87
CA ALA A 45 -15.16 -0.40 -3.00
C ALA A 45 -14.37 -0.17 -4.31
N SER A 46 -13.73 1.00 -4.49
CA SER A 46 -12.78 1.28 -5.56
C SER A 46 -11.46 0.54 -5.31
N ALA A 47 -11.48 -0.78 -5.54
CA ALA A 47 -10.35 -1.68 -5.29
C ALA A 47 -9.34 -1.73 -6.45
N THR A 48 -9.70 -1.17 -7.61
CA THR A 48 -8.93 -1.23 -8.85
C THR A 48 -8.54 0.16 -9.34
N LEU A 49 -7.45 0.24 -10.08
CA LEU A 49 -6.95 1.48 -10.64
C LEU A 49 -7.99 2.12 -11.57
N GLY A 50 -8.65 1.32 -12.42
CA GLY A 50 -9.69 1.80 -13.32
C GLY A 50 -10.80 2.54 -12.57
N SER A 51 -11.36 1.91 -11.52
CA SER A 51 -12.39 2.54 -10.69
C SER A 51 -11.90 3.80 -9.96
N ALA A 52 -10.66 3.80 -9.47
CA ALA A 52 -10.09 4.95 -8.76
C ALA A 52 -9.83 6.15 -9.69
N VAL A 53 -9.35 5.89 -10.90
CA VAL A 53 -9.14 6.91 -11.94
C VAL A 53 -10.48 7.41 -12.47
N GLU A 54 -11.45 6.53 -12.70
CA GLU A 54 -12.80 6.91 -13.11
C GLU A 54 -13.47 7.82 -12.06
N ASP A 55 -13.41 7.46 -10.78
CA ASP A 55 -13.89 8.31 -9.68
C ASP A 55 -13.22 9.68 -9.67
N ALA A 56 -11.92 9.74 -9.95
CA ALA A 56 -11.17 11.00 -10.02
C ALA A 56 -11.61 11.84 -11.24
N LEU A 57 -11.73 11.24 -12.42
CA LEU A 57 -12.15 11.91 -13.64
C LEU A 57 -13.61 12.38 -13.57
N ALA A 58 -14.48 11.61 -12.92
CA ALA A 58 -15.88 11.97 -12.70
C ALA A 58 -16.04 13.28 -11.92
N ARG A 59 -15.16 13.55 -10.95
CA ARG A 59 -15.15 14.83 -10.19
C ARG A 59 -14.92 16.05 -11.08
N PHE A 60 -14.26 15.87 -12.21
CA PHE A 60 -13.97 16.92 -13.19
C PHE A 60 -14.85 16.84 -14.44
N GLY A 61 -15.79 15.89 -14.51
CA GLY A 61 -16.69 15.71 -15.66
C GLY A 61 -16.00 15.20 -16.93
N VAL A 62 -14.90 14.45 -16.79
CA VAL A 62 -14.02 14.04 -17.90
C VAL A 62 -13.81 12.51 -17.97
N SER A 63 -14.77 11.73 -17.48
CA SER A 63 -14.69 10.26 -17.43
C SER A 63 -14.45 9.59 -18.78
N GLN A 64 -14.82 10.24 -19.90
CA GLN A 64 -14.54 9.75 -21.26
C GLN A 64 -13.04 9.59 -21.58
N HIS A 65 -12.15 10.14 -20.77
CA HIS A 65 -10.70 10.05 -20.96
C HIS A 65 -10.05 8.89 -20.18
N LEU A 66 -10.83 8.02 -19.53
CA LEU A 66 -10.30 6.90 -18.74
C LEU A 66 -9.26 6.08 -19.51
N ASP A 67 -9.61 5.59 -20.70
CA ASP A 67 -8.71 4.76 -21.52
C ASP A 67 -7.43 5.50 -21.91
N ALA A 68 -7.53 6.79 -22.23
CA ALA A 68 -6.38 7.61 -22.58
C ALA A 68 -5.43 7.82 -21.39
N VAL A 69 -5.99 7.99 -20.19
CA VAL A 69 -5.19 8.14 -18.96
C VAL A 69 -4.52 6.82 -18.60
N LEU A 70 -5.24 5.70 -18.67
CA LEU A 70 -4.66 4.37 -18.41
C LEU A 70 -3.54 4.03 -19.40
N ALA A 71 -3.74 4.33 -20.69
CA ALA A 71 -2.71 4.15 -21.72
C ALA A 71 -1.47 5.03 -21.48
N LEU A 72 -1.66 6.29 -21.05
CA LEU A 72 -0.54 7.19 -20.71
C LEU A 72 0.28 6.67 -19.52
N LEU A 73 -0.37 6.00 -18.58
CA LEU A 73 0.24 5.44 -17.38
C LEU A 73 0.84 4.05 -17.60
N ASP A 74 0.68 3.47 -18.81
CA ASP A 74 1.02 2.07 -19.12
C ASP A 74 0.44 1.12 -18.05
N ALA A 75 -0.86 1.26 -17.79
CA ALA A 75 -1.52 0.60 -16.69
C ALA A 75 -2.83 -0.06 -17.12
N GLU A 76 -3.11 -1.21 -16.52
CA GLU A 76 -4.34 -1.95 -16.76
C GLU A 76 -5.43 -1.51 -15.77
N PRO A 77 -6.70 -1.47 -16.18
CA PRO A 77 -7.80 -1.05 -15.28
C PRO A 77 -7.92 -1.96 -14.04
N THR A 78 -7.44 -3.20 -14.12
CA THR A 78 -7.46 -4.18 -13.03
C THR A 78 -6.28 -4.08 -12.07
N ASP A 79 -5.27 -3.26 -12.40
CA ASP A 79 -4.14 -3.04 -11.52
C ASP A 79 -4.58 -2.45 -10.18
N PRO A 80 -3.81 -2.65 -9.10
CA PRO A 80 -4.15 -2.02 -7.84
C PRO A 80 -3.86 -0.50 -7.92
N PRO A 81 -4.66 0.34 -7.25
CA PRO A 81 -4.42 1.77 -7.16
C PRO A 81 -3.03 2.09 -6.59
N PHE A 82 -2.37 3.13 -7.13
CA PHE A 82 -1.03 3.55 -6.71
C PHE A 82 -0.93 3.84 -5.20
N ASN A 83 -1.96 4.48 -4.64
CA ASN A 83 -2.00 4.78 -3.21
C ASN A 83 -2.09 3.51 -2.36
N TYR A 84 -2.66 2.42 -2.87
CA TYR A 84 -2.71 1.15 -2.16
C TYR A 84 -1.36 0.43 -2.21
N VAL A 85 -0.70 0.44 -3.36
CA VAL A 85 0.68 -0.09 -3.49
C VAL A 85 1.63 0.64 -2.54
N PHE A 86 1.52 1.96 -2.46
CA PHE A 86 2.29 2.75 -1.50
C PHE A 86 1.91 2.43 -0.04
N ALA A 87 0.61 2.30 0.25
CA ALA A 87 0.12 1.92 1.57
C ALA A 87 0.62 0.54 2.02
N GLN A 88 0.70 -0.45 1.11
CA GLN A 88 1.27 -1.77 1.37
C GLN A 88 2.71 -1.63 1.83
N LEU A 89 3.55 -0.91 1.08
CA LEU A 89 4.95 -0.72 1.41
C LEU A 89 5.13 -0.08 2.79
N ARG A 90 4.37 0.99 3.07
CA ARG A 90 4.40 1.67 4.38
C ARG A 90 3.94 0.76 5.52
N GLN A 91 2.91 -0.06 5.30
CA GLN A 91 2.43 -0.98 6.32
C GLN A 91 3.44 -2.10 6.57
N ALA A 92 4.08 -2.63 5.53
CA ALA A 92 5.15 -3.63 5.67
C ALA A 92 6.34 -3.08 6.48
N GLN A 93 6.76 -1.83 6.21
CA GLN A 93 7.78 -1.13 7.00
C GLN A 93 7.36 -0.98 8.48
N ASN A 94 6.12 -0.60 8.74
CA ASN A 94 5.59 -0.46 10.10
C ASN A 94 5.57 -1.80 10.85
N LEU A 95 5.16 -2.88 10.17
CA LEU A 95 5.15 -4.23 10.74
C LEU A 95 6.58 -4.67 11.06
N TRP A 96 7.52 -4.50 10.14
CA TRP A 96 8.94 -4.80 10.37
C TRP A 96 9.51 -4.06 11.58
N ASN A 97 9.32 -2.74 11.63
CA ASN A 97 9.79 -1.92 12.74
C ASN A 97 9.15 -2.32 14.08
N ALA A 98 7.86 -2.66 14.08
CA ALA A 98 7.17 -3.16 15.28
C ALA A 98 7.70 -4.53 15.73
N GLY A 99 8.06 -5.41 14.80
CA GLY A 99 8.64 -6.73 15.11
C GLY A 99 10.05 -6.66 15.70
N ARG A 100 10.82 -5.60 15.37
CA ARG A 100 12.18 -5.39 15.89
C ARG A 100 12.25 -4.79 17.29
N VAL A 101 11.19 -4.12 17.74
CA VAL A 101 11.16 -3.41 19.02
C VAL A 101 10.40 -4.24 20.04
N THR A 102 11.12 -4.89 20.97
CA THR A 102 10.50 -5.54 22.14
C THR A 102 9.94 -4.49 23.11
N SER A 103 8.99 -4.88 23.97
CA SER A 103 8.35 -3.99 24.97
C SER A 103 9.30 -3.36 25.98
N THR A 104 10.58 -3.76 25.98
CA THR A 104 11.67 -3.25 26.82
C THR A 104 12.67 -2.37 26.06
N GLY A 105 12.49 -2.14 24.75
CA GLY A 105 13.37 -1.27 23.95
C GLY A 105 14.68 -1.91 23.48
N GLU A 106 14.85 -3.22 23.67
CA GLU A 106 16.02 -3.97 23.18
C GLU A 106 15.71 -4.69 21.85
N MET A 107 16.70 -4.78 20.95
CA MET A 107 16.66 -5.65 19.77
C MET A 107 16.82 -7.11 20.22
N GLY A 108 15.79 -7.93 20.01
CA GLY A 108 15.77 -9.34 20.42
C GLY A 108 16.05 -10.32 19.28
N ASP A 109 16.91 -11.31 19.55
CA ASP A 109 17.38 -12.38 18.66
C ASP A 109 16.45 -13.63 18.68
N GLY A 110 15.13 -13.44 18.74
CA GLY A 110 14.19 -14.57 18.92
C GLY A 110 12.74 -14.29 18.52
N GLN A 111 12.20 -15.22 17.71
CA GLN A 111 10.81 -15.45 17.31
C GLN A 111 9.94 -14.20 17.14
N PHE A 112 9.88 -13.67 15.91
CA PHE A 112 9.03 -12.55 15.51
C PHE A 112 7.57 -12.75 15.95
N THR A 113 7.18 -12.07 17.03
CA THR A 113 5.80 -12.08 17.52
C THR A 113 5.06 -10.88 16.95
N PHE A 114 4.36 -11.08 15.83
CA PHE A 114 3.54 -10.03 15.23
C PHE A 114 2.23 -9.88 16.01
N THR A 115 2.11 -8.79 16.76
CA THR A 115 0.79 -8.37 17.29
C THR A 115 0.09 -7.58 16.19
N PRO A 116 -1.01 -8.06 15.58
CA PRO A 116 -1.72 -7.32 14.55
C PRO A 116 -2.27 -6.02 15.15
N ARG A 117 -1.57 -4.92 14.87
CA ARG A 117 -2.01 -3.57 15.20
C ARG A 117 -3.04 -3.14 14.15
N PRO A 118 -4.07 -2.36 14.52
CA PRO A 118 -4.93 -1.71 13.54
C PRO A 118 -4.08 -0.83 12.60
N LEU A 119 -4.50 -0.73 11.34
CA LEU A 119 -3.81 0.02 10.30
C LEU A 119 -3.50 1.45 10.75
N ASP A 120 -2.26 1.91 10.55
CA ASP A 120 -1.81 3.22 11.02
C ASP A 120 -2.72 4.35 10.49
N LYS A 121 -2.93 5.40 11.30
CA LYS A 121 -3.81 6.53 10.93
C LYS A 121 -3.34 7.23 9.65
N THR A 122 -2.03 7.31 9.43
CA THR A 122 -1.43 7.91 8.22
C THR A 122 -1.76 7.06 7.00
N ILE A 123 -1.60 5.74 7.12
CA ILE A 123 -1.90 4.78 6.04
C ILE A 123 -3.40 4.78 5.72
N ARG A 124 -4.26 4.85 6.74
CA ARG A 124 -5.69 5.05 6.54
C ARG A 124 -6.01 6.34 5.80
N GLY A 125 -5.27 7.42 6.04
CA GLY A 125 -5.38 8.68 5.31
C GLY A 125 -4.95 8.59 3.84
N ILE A 126 -3.95 7.77 3.52
CA ILE A 126 -3.49 7.50 2.15
C ILE A 126 -4.52 6.67 1.35
N ILE A 127 -5.15 5.69 2.00
CA ILE A 127 -6.14 4.82 1.37
C ILE A 127 -7.47 5.55 1.19
N ARG A 128 -7.86 6.40 2.14
CA ARG A 128 -9.15 7.08 2.12
C ARG A 128 -9.16 8.15 1.02
N PRO A 129 -10.20 8.20 0.17
CA PRO A 129 -10.44 9.35 -0.68
C PRO A 129 -10.63 10.59 0.20
N THR A 130 -9.83 11.63 0.01
CA THR A 130 -10.08 12.94 0.60
C THR A 130 -11.39 13.43 0.01
N ASP A 131 -12.46 13.44 0.80
CA ASP A 131 -13.78 13.92 0.38
C ASP A 131 -13.60 15.35 -0.17
N GLY A 132 -13.71 15.50 -1.49
CA GLY A 132 -13.48 16.77 -2.20
C GLY A 132 -14.65 17.74 -2.03
N LYS A 133 -15.28 17.74 -0.86
CA LYS A 133 -16.34 18.69 -0.54
C LYS A 133 -15.67 19.97 -0.09
N PRO A 134 -15.92 21.12 -0.75
CA PRO A 134 -15.55 22.40 -0.16
C PRO A 134 -16.26 22.51 1.19
N ASP A 135 -15.48 22.75 2.25
CA ASP A 135 -16.01 23.10 3.57
C ASP A 135 -16.47 24.56 3.47
N VAL A 136 -17.72 24.75 3.04
CA VAL A 136 -18.36 26.05 2.95
C VAL A 136 -18.97 26.35 4.32
N TYR A 137 -18.27 27.15 5.11
CA TYR A 137 -18.82 27.86 6.28
C TYR A 137 -19.42 29.20 5.86
#